data_AF-A0A1I4TUS0-F1
#
_entry.id   AF-A0A1I4TUS0-F1
#
_cell.length_a   1.000
_cell.length_b   1.000
_cell.length_c   1.000
_cell.angle_alpha   90.00
_cell.angle_beta   90.00
_cell.angle_gamma   90.00
#
_symmetry.space_group_name_H-M   'P 1'
#
loop_
_entity.id
_entity.type
_entity.pdbx_description
1 polymer ?
#
loop_
_entity_poly.entity_id
_entity_poly.type
_entity_poly.pdbx_seq_one_letter_code
_entity_poly.pdbx_strand_id
1 'polypeptide(L)' 'QNYMDITKPLPDLPVFEEYRHLDPVTAEHDGKVARPERYWRDMDDQTFKSKVEAMRLAVNRVDTESRPNLMAEKLRYSV' A
#
# COMPACT_ATOMS: atom_id res chain seq x y z
N GLN A 1 -4.23 0.43 3.27
CA GLN A 1 -4.06 -0.72 2.35
C GLN A 1 -4.16 -2.00 3.16
N ASN A 2 -4.89 -3.01 2.68
CA ASN A 2 -5.04 -4.30 3.37
C ASN A 2 -4.18 -5.34 2.64
N TYR A 3 -3.36 -6.11 3.37
CA TYR A 3 -2.34 -7.00 2.80
C TYR A 3 -2.90 -8.12 1.89
N MET A 4 -4.16 -8.52 2.08
CA MET A 4 -4.81 -9.60 1.31
C MET A 4 -5.84 -9.08 0.29
N ASP A 5 -5.95 -7.77 0.10
CA ASP A 5 -6.89 -7.16 -0.84
C ASP A 5 -6.28 -7.09 -2.24
N ILE A 6 -6.51 -8.14 -3.04
CA ILE A 6 -6.00 -8.26 -4.42
C ILE A 6 -6.68 -7.31 -5.41
N THR A 7 -7.71 -6.57 -4.99
CA THR A 7 -8.38 -5.58 -5.85
C THR A 7 -7.63 -4.26 -5.95
N LYS A 8 -6.60 -4.08 -5.11
CA LYS A 8 -5.80 -2.87 -5.02
C LYS A 8 -4.34 -3.14 -5.42
N PRO A 9 -3.66 -2.15 -6.00
CA PRO A 9 -2.26 -2.29 -6.36
C PRO A 9 -1.40 -2.55 -5.12
N LEU A 10 -0.25 -3.19 -5.33
CA LEU A 10 0.78 -3.37 -4.34
C LEU A 10 1.19 -2.02 -3.73
N PRO A 11 1.48 -1.98 -2.42
CA PRO A 11 2.06 -0.80 -1.79
C PRO A 11 3.26 -0.30 -2.59
N ASP A 12 3.37 1.01 -2.78
CA ASP A 12 4.52 1.61 -3.44
C ASP A 12 5.69 1.68 -2.45
N LEU A 13 6.45 0.60 -2.39
CA LEU A 13 7.62 0.42 -1.53
C LEU A 13 8.81 -0.09 -2.37
N PRO A 14 10.06 0.28 -2.04
CA PRO A 14 11.24 -0.16 -2.78
C PRO A 14 11.35 -1.69 -2.93
N VAL A 15 11.00 -2.43 -1.87
CA VAL A 15 11.03 -3.91 -1.86
C VAL A 15 10.08 -4.55 -2.89
N PHE A 16 9.02 -3.83 -3.28
CA PHE A 16 8.04 -4.36 -4.24
C PHE A 16 8.33 -3.95 -5.68
N GLU A 17 9.27 -3.03 -5.92
CA GLU A 17 9.55 -2.48 -7.27
C GLU A 17 9.80 -3.59 -8.29
N GLU A 18 10.59 -4.61 -7.93
CA GLU A 18 10.92 -5.72 -8.82
C GLU A 18 9.70 -6.60 -9.18
N TYR A 19 8.65 -6.59 -8.37
CA TYR A 19 7.46 -7.41 -8.57
C TYR A 19 6.28 -6.63 -9.14
N ARG A 20 6.32 -5.29 -9.19
CA ARG A 20 5.17 -4.46 -9.61
C ARG A 20 4.66 -4.79 -11.01
N HIS A 21 5.56 -5.13 -11.93
CA HIS A 21 5.21 -5.51 -13.31
C HIS A 21 4.61 -6.92 -13.42
N LEU A 22 4.79 -7.76 -12.41
CA LEU A 22 4.25 -9.13 -12.36
C LEU A 22 2.82 -9.16 -11.80
N ASP A 23 2.45 -8.15 -11.00
CA ASP A 23 1.10 -8.01 -10.47
C ASP A 23 0.20 -7.25 -11.45
N PRO A 24 -0.86 -7.88 -12.02
CA PRO A 24 -1.65 -7.27 -13.09
C PRO A 24 -2.39 -6.00 -12.64
N VAL A 25 -2.88 -5.96 -11.39
CA VAL A 25 -3.58 -4.80 -10.84
C VAL A 25 -2.62 -3.63 -10.67
N THR A 26 -1.42 -3.90 -10.19
CA THR A 26 -0.34 -2.91 -10.07
C THR A 26 0.14 -2.43 -11.43
N ALA A 27 0.37 -3.32 -12.39
CA ALA A 27 0.82 -2.98 -13.74
C ALA A 27 -0.19 -2.07 -14.47
N GLU A 28 -1.50 -2.38 -14.38
CA GLU A 28 -2.54 -1.51 -14.94
C GLU A 28 -2.59 -0.14 -14.26
N HIS A 29 -2.47 -0.11 -12.92
CA HIS A 29 -2.44 1.13 -12.16
C HIS A 29 -1.24 2.00 -12.54
N ASP A 30 -0.04 1.41 -12.60
CA ASP A 30 1.21 2.09 -12.93
C ASP A 30 1.18 2.65 -14.36
N GLY A 31 0.57 1.93 -15.31
CA GLY A 31 0.33 2.41 -16.67
C GLY A 31 -0.60 3.62 -16.73
N LYS A 32 -1.68 3.64 -15.93
CA LYS A 32 -2.63 4.77 -15.87
C LYS A 32 -2.00 6.05 -15.31
N VAL A 33 -1.12 5.92 -14.33
CA VAL A 33 -0.47 7.07 -13.67
C VAL A 33 0.90 7.40 -14.28
N ALA A 34 1.29 6.69 -15.34
CA ALA A 34 2.60 6.82 -16.00
C ALA A 34 3.78 6.74 -15.00
N ARG A 35 3.71 5.79 -14.05
CA ARG A 35 4.78 5.58 -13.07
C ARG A 35 6.05 5.05 -13.78
N PRO A 36 7.24 5.62 -13.52
CA PRO A 36 8.49 5.06 -14.03
C PRO A 36 8.75 3.64 -13.52
N GLU A 37 9.37 2.79 -14.35
CA GLU A 37 9.70 1.40 -13.99
C GLU A 37 10.75 1.32 -12.86
N ARG A 38 11.73 2.23 -12.85
CA ARG A 38 12.81 2.31 -11.85
C ARG A 38 12.60 3.46 -10.87
N TYR A 39 11.37 3.67 -10.43
CA TYR A 39 10.96 4.87 -9.69
C TYR A 39 11.75 5.09 -8.39
N TRP A 40 12.01 4.06 -7.58
CA TRP A 40 12.79 4.23 -6.35
C TRP A 40 14.29 4.30 -6.59
N ARG A 41 14.80 3.56 -7.59
CA ARG A 41 16.23 3.51 -7.91
C ARG A 41 16.74 4.81 -8.52
N ASP A 42 15.94 5.44 -9.38
CA ASP A 42 16.33 6.65 -10.09
C ASP A 42 15.92 7.94 -9.31
N MET A 43 15.31 7.80 -8.13
CA MET A 43 14.94 8.90 -7.24
C MET A 43 16.17 9.48 -6.51
N ASP A 44 16.21 10.80 -6.32
CA ASP A 44 17.26 11.43 -5.53
C ASP A 44 17.08 11.21 -4.01
N ASP A 45 18.20 11.26 -3.28
CA ASP A 45 18.25 11.03 -1.84
C ASP A 45 17.31 11.93 -1.03
N GLN A 46 17.13 13.20 -1.44
CA GLN A 46 16.30 14.15 -0.69
C GLN A 46 14.82 13.82 -0.85
N THR A 47 14.40 13.49 -2.06
CA THR A 47 13.04 13.01 -2.34
C THR A 47 12.77 11.67 -1.65
N PHE A 48 13.75 10.75 -1.68
CA PHE A 48 13.65 9.46 -0.99
C PHE A 48 13.41 9.64 0.52
N LYS A 49 14.24 10.45 1.19
CA LYS A 49 14.07 10.76 2.63
C LYS A 49 12.70 11.37 2.93
N SER A 50 12.24 12.28 2.08
CA SER A 50 10.93 12.92 2.23
C SER A 50 9.79 11.90 2.13
N LYS A 51 9.89 10.93 1.21
CA LYS A 51 8.91 9.83 1.07
C LYS A 51 8.93 8.90 2.28
N VAL A 52 10.10 8.54 2.80
CA VAL A 52 10.24 7.70 4.00
C VAL A 52 9.60 8.38 5.22
N GLU A 53 9.85 9.68 5.43
CA GLU A 53 9.21 10.43 6.51
C GLU A 53 7.69 10.52 6.35
N ALA A 54 7.20 10.73 5.12
CA ALA A 54 5.77 10.70 4.85
C ALA A 54 5.13 9.34 5.17
N MET A 55 5.79 8.23 4.83
CA MET A 55 5.35 6.88 5.19
C MET A 55 5.32 6.68 6.71
N ARG A 56 6.36 7.14 7.42
CA ARG A 56 6.46 7.08 8.89
C ARG A 56 5.32 7.83 9.55
N LEU A 57 5.01 9.04 9.08
CA LEU A 57 3.89 9.85 9.58
C LEU A 57 2.53 9.24 9.26
N ALA A 58 2.40 8.55 8.12
CA ALA A 58 1.15 7.90 7.73
C ALA A 58 0.76 6.76 8.69
N VAL A 59 1.74 6.04 9.26
CA VAL A 59 1.47 5.00 10.28
C VAL A 59 0.73 5.57 11.48
N ASN A 60 1.12 6.76 11.94
CA ASN A 60 0.49 7.43 13.09
C ASN A 60 -0.95 7.89 12.80
N ARG A 61 -1.35 7.97 11.52
CA ARG A 61 -2.73 8.32 11.14
C ARG A 61 -3.67 7.13 11.09
N VAL A 62 -3.14 5.90 11.14
CA VAL A 62 -3.98 4.69 11.11
C VAL A 62 -4.62 4.52 12.48
N ASP A 63 -5.86 4.97 12.60
CA ASP A 63 -6.68 4.64 13.75
C ASP A 63 -7.07 3.16 13.67
N THR A 64 -6.61 2.38 14.65
CA THR A 64 -6.95 0.96 14.78
C THR A 64 -7.98 0.69 15.86
N GLU A 65 -8.21 1.65 16.76
CA GLU A 65 -9.11 1.51 17.91
C GLU A 65 -10.57 1.69 17.50
N SER A 66 -10.84 2.62 16.57
CA SER A 66 -12.19 2.84 16.04
C SER A 66 -12.57 1.93 14.87
N ARG A 67 -11.68 1.02 14.43
CA ARG A 67 -11.95 0.16 13.26
C ARG A 67 -13.12 -0.77 13.56
N PRO A 68 -14.18 -0.76 12.73
CA PRO A 68 -15.34 -1.60 12.96
C PRO A 68 -14.95 -3.07 12.86
N ASN A 69 -15.39 -3.85 13.85
CA ASN A 69 -15.26 -5.30 13.81
C ASN A 69 -16.27 -5.88 12.81
N LEU A 70 -15.82 -6.13 11.58
CA LEU A 70 -16.64 -6.69 10.51
C LEU A 70 -17.21 -8.08 10.86
N MET A 71 -16.58 -8.81 11.77
CA MET A 71 -17.08 -10.12 12.21
C MET A 71 -18.22 -10.01 13.23
N ALA A 72 -18.34 -8.90 13.95
CA ALA A 72 -19.40 -8.69 14.92
C ALA A 72 -20.79 -8.70 14.27
N GLU A 73 -20.91 -8.27 13.01
CA GLU A 73 -22.17 -8.34 12.25
C GLU A 73 -22.53 -9.76 11.79
N LYS A 74 -21.54 -10.64 11.65
CA LYS A 74 -21.70 -11.96 11.03
C LYS A 74 -21.72 -13.10 12.05
N LEU A 75 -21.24 -12.88 13.26
CA LEU A 75 -21.18 -13.87 14.33
C LEU A 75 -22.41 -13.76 15.22
N ARG A 76 -23.13 -14.89 15.38
CA ARG A 76 -24.03 -15.10 16.52
C ARG A 76 -23.32 -16.01 17.50
N TYR A 77 -22.84 -15.45 18.60
CA TYR A 77 -22.32 -16.26 19.70
C TYR A 77 -23.50 -16.98 20.35
N SER A 78 -23.42 -18.31 20.51
CA SER A 78 -24.39 -18.99 21.34
C SER A 78 -24.08 -18.65 22.79
N VAL A 79 -25.10 -18.25 23.53
CA VAL A 79 -25.05 -18.04 24.99
C VAL A 79 -25.25 -19.38 25.68
#